data_AF-A0A6I2MQR1-F1
#
_entry.id   AF-A0A6I2MQR1-F1
#
_cell.length_a   1.000
_cell.length_b   1.000
_cell.length_c   1.000
_cell.angle_alpha   90.00
_cell.angle_beta   90.00
_cell.angle_gamma   90.00
#
_symmetry.space_group_name_H-M   'P 1'
#
loop_
_entity.id
_entity.type
_entity.pdbx_description
1 polymer ?
#
loop_
_entity_poly.entity_id
_entity_poly.type
_entity_poly.pdbx_seq_one_letter_code
_entity_poly.pdbx_strand_id
1 'polypeptide(L)'
;MKNRKYLVYIVTFVSILFFQCKSQTENNSNESEDTQNNKVYVNPNYSGETIEPETYNATGKVYSIFIFNETANSISANEKVTIKPNESYVFKIPDTMGIALDNGIQFFFGETEGLEVIDNKIQVAGLGGEWLDKLNVPKSADWAFSVLKPGEGDPIPE
;
A
#
# COMPACT_ATOMS: atom_id res chain seq x y z
N MET A 1 81.53 -11.87 20.06
CA MET A 1 80.69 -12.86 20.75
C MET A 1 79.70 -12.15 21.66
N LYS A 2 78.43 -12.07 21.24
CA LYS A 2 77.29 -11.78 22.13
C LYS A 2 76.13 -12.63 21.63
N ASN A 3 75.62 -13.44 22.55
CA ASN A 3 74.69 -14.54 22.33
C ASN A 3 73.25 -14.05 22.23
N ARG A 4 72.51 -14.62 21.26
CA ARG A 4 71.08 -15.06 21.27
C ARG A 4 70.05 -14.03 21.80
N LYS A 5 68.91 -13.81 21.14
CA LYS A 5 67.86 -14.81 20.90
C LYS A 5 66.96 -14.32 19.75
N TYR A 6 66.70 -15.23 18.81
CA TYR A 6 65.73 -15.09 17.73
C TYR A 6 64.31 -15.13 18.30
N LEU A 7 63.43 -14.22 17.86
CA LEU A 7 61.99 -14.40 18.01
C LEU A 7 61.44 -14.83 16.65
N VAL A 8 61.42 -16.15 16.44
CA VAL A 8 60.65 -16.80 15.39
C VAL A 8 59.28 -17.09 15.99
N TYR A 9 58.21 -16.54 15.44
CA TYR A 9 56.86 -17.05 15.67
C TYR A 9 56.38 -17.71 14.39
N ILE A 10 56.58 -19.02 14.33
CA ILE A 10 55.88 -19.94 13.44
C ILE A 10 54.89 -20.67 14.34
N VAL A 11 53.59 -20.50 14.10
CA VAL A 11 52.59 -21.51 14.41
C VAL A 11 51.71 -21.70 13.17
N THR A 12 52.00 -22.82 12.51
CA THR A 12 51.25 -23.51 11.46
C THR A 12 49.87 -23.94 12.00
N PHE A 13 48.75 -23.64 11.32
CA PHE A 13 48.03 -24.47 10.33
C PHE A 13 47.54 -25.84 10.83
N VAL A 14 46.41 -26.31 10.25
CA VAL A 14 45.74 -27.64 10.36
C VAL A 14 44.51 -27.60 11.29
N SER A 15 43.28 -27.95 10.88
CA SER A 15 42.74 -28.47 9.62
C SER A 15 41.21 -28.36 9.63
N ILE A 16 40.71 -27.88 8.49
CA ILE A 16 39.52 -28.32 7.75
C ILE A 16 38.74 -29.49 8.38
N LEU A 17 37.47 -29.24 8.72
CA LEU A 17 36.41 -30.22 8.51
C LEU A 17 35.53 -29.74 7.35
N PHE A 18 35.65 -30.49 6.26
CA PHE A 18 34.77 -30.50 5.11
C PHE A 18 33.35 -30.84 5.58
N PHE A 19 32.41 -29.93 5.34
CA PHE A 19 31.04 -30.33 5.01
C PHE A 19 30.69 -29.72 3.66
N GLN A 20 31.26 -30.32 2.61
CA GLN A 20 30.48 -30.47 1.40
C GLN A 20 29.53 -31.63 1.64
N CYS A 21 28.25 -31.34 1.89
CA CYS A 21 27.20 -32.27 1.51
C CYS A 21 26.38 -31.62 0.41
N LYS A 22 26.82 -31.93 -0.81
CA LYS A 22 26.08 -31.84 -2.05
C LYS A 22 24.82 -32.69 -1.88
N SER A 23 23.64 -32.10 -1.86
CA SER A 23 22.42 -32.82 -2.22
C SER A 23 21.99 -32.34 -3.60
N GLN A 24 22.53 -33.00 -4.62
CA GLN A 24 21.78 -33.16 -5.86
C GLN A 24 20.59 -34.07 -5.55
N THR A 25 19.39 -33.52 -5.64
CA THR A 25 18.28 -34.26 -6.23
C THR A 25 17.74 -33.35 -7.30
N GLU A 26 18.22 -33.57 -8.51
CA GLU A 26 17.47 -33.23 -9.71
C GLU A 26 16.13 -33.98 -9.62
N ASN A 27 15.03 -33.26 -9.74
CA ASN A 27 13.90 -33.70 -10.55
C ASN A 27 13.22 -32.44 -11.09
N ASN A 28 13.22 -32.37 -12.42
CA ASN A 28 12.68 -31.29 -13.23
C ASN A 28 11.17 -31.14 -13.00
N SER A 29 10.73 -29.90 -12.80
CA SER A 29 9.49 -29.41 -13.39
C SER A 29 9.57 -27.90 -13.49
N ASN A 30 9.75 -27.46 -14.72
CA ASN A 30 9.46 -26.13 -15.27
C ASN A 30 8.41 -25.37 -14.46
N GLU A 31 8.65 -24.09 -14.16
CA GLU A 31 7.93 -22.95 -14.76
C GLU A 31 8.46 -21.64 -14.12
N SER A 32 8.51 -20.61 -14.95
CA SER A 32 8.94 -19.24 -14.70
C SER A 32 8.05 -18.48 -13.70
N GLU A 33 8.59 -17.40 -13.13
CA GLU A 33 7.88 -16.21 -12.61
C GLU A 33 6.91 -16.47 -11.44
N ASP A 34 6.98 -15.80 -10.29
CA ASP A 34 6.71 -14.38 -10.16
C ASP A 34 7.28 -13.81 -8.86
N THR A 35 7.80 -12.59 -8.98
CA THR A 35 8.35 -11.82 -7.87
C THR A 35 7.21 -11.00 -7.27
N GLN A 36 7.00 -11.09 -5.96
CA GLN A 36 6.16 -10.17 -5.17
C GLN A 36 4.67 -10.09 -5.54
N ASN A 37 3.94 -11.13 -5.15
CA ASN A 37 2.57 -11.13 -4.62
C ASN A 37 1.85 -9.76 -4.53
N ASN A 38 1.31 -9.27 -5.65
CA ASN A 38 0.13 -8.42 -5.65
C ASN A 38 -1.04 -9.29 -5.19
N LYS A 39 -1.30 -9.35 -3.88
CA LYS A 39 -2.52 -9.98 -3.37
C LYS A 39 -3.62 -8.94 -3.28
N VAL A 40 -4.28 -8.72 -4.41
CA VAL A 40 -5.62 -8.13 -4.47
C VAL A 40 -6.58 -9.03 -3.68
N TYR A 41 -7.34 -8.46 -2.75
CA TYR A 41 -8.39 -9.19 -2.05
C TYR A 41 -9.71 -9.01 -2.80
N VAL A 42 -10.18 -10.07 -3.45
CA VAL A 42 -11.51 -10.11 -4.10
C VAL A 42 -12.51 -10.73 -3.13
N ASN A 43 -13.62 -10.04 -2.87
CA ASN A 43 -14.71 -10.54 -2.02
C ASN A 43 -15.42 -11.72 -2.71
N PRO A 44 -15.38 -12.94 -2.16
CA PRO A 44 -15.99 -14.13 -2.80
C PRO A 44 -17.53 -14.13 -2.76
N ASN A 45 -18.18 -13.14 -2.16
CA ASN A 45 -19.64 -13.03 -2.05
C ASN A 45 -20.27 -11.98 -2.99
N TYR A 46 -19.51 -11.38 -3.90
CA TYR A 46 -20.06 -10.46 -4.90
C TYR A 46 -20.72 -11.25 -6.05
N SER A 47 -22.00 -11.01 -6.32
CA SER A 47 -22.78 -11.73 -7.35
C SER A 47 -23.48 -10.78 -8.35
N GLY A 48 -22.95 -9.58 -8.55
CA GLY A 48 -23.38 -8.69 -9.64
C GLY A 48 -22.85 -9.16 -10.99
N GLU A 49 -23.51 -8.78 -12.09
CA GLU A 49 -22.94 -8.96 -13.44
C GLU A 49 -21.63 -8.16 -13.53
N THR A 50 -20.50 -8.86 -13.53
CA THR A 50 -19.17 -8.25 -13.70
C THR A 50 -19.07 -7.70 -15.13
N ILE A 51 -19.21 -6.38 -15.27
CA ILE A 51 -18.67 -5.68 -16.43
C ILE A 51 -17.16 -5.86 -16.30
N GLU A 52 -16.52 -6.68 -17.14
CA GLU A 52 -15.05 -6.75 -17.17
C GLU A 52 -14.51 -5.36 -17.51
N PRO A 53 -13.86 -4.66 -16.56
CA PRO A 53 -13.35 -3.32 -16.81
C PRO A 53 -12.14 -3.43 -17.75
N GLU A 54 -11.87 -2.38 -18.53
CA GLU A 54 -10.56 -2.25 -19.16
C GLU A 54 -9.47 -2.28 -18.06
N THR A 55 -8.54 -3.23 -18.14
CA THR A 55 -7.48 -3.41 -17.14
C THR A 55 -6.76 -2.07 -16.88
N TYR A 56 -6.80 -1.59 -15.64
CA TYR A 56 -6.03 -0.46 -15.17
C TYR A 56 -4.58 -0.89 -14.92
N ASN A 57 -3.72 -0.63 -15.90
CA ASN A 57 -2.27 -0.84 -15.73
C ASN A 57 -1.68 0.32 -14.94
N ALA A 58 -1.21 0.07 -13.72
CA ALA A 58 -0.53 1.09 -12.92
C ALA A 58 0.68 1.67 -13.68
N THR A 59 0.79 3.00 -13.69
CA THR A 59 1.75 3.74 -14.53
C THR A 59 2.81 4.49 -13.74
N GLY A 60 2.66 4.58 -12.42
CA GLY A 60 3.38 5.51 -11.57
C GLY A 60 2.86 6.96 -11.64
N LYS A 61 1.73 7.19 -12.33
CA LYS A 61 1.14 8.53 -12.43
C LYS A 61 0.71 9.01 -11.04
N VAL A 62 1.06 10.24 -10.72
CA VAL A 62 0.70 10.87 -9.45
C VAL A 62 -0.65 11.53 -9.59
N TYR A 63 -1.52 11.21 -8.63
CA TYR A 63 -2.85 11.74 -8.52
C TYR A 63 -3.05 12.50 -7.20
N SER A 64 -3.95 13.47 -7.23
CA SER A 64 -4.32 14.31 -6.10
C SER A 64 -5.67 13.87 -5.51
N ILE A 65 -5.68 13.38 -4.28
CA ILE A 65 -6.89 12.95 -3.57
C ILE A 65 -7.15 13.89 -2.41
N PHE A 66 -8.26 14.62 -2.46
CA PHE A 66 -8.73 15.48 -1.37
C PHE A 66 -9.56 14.67 -0.38
N ILE A 67 -9.23 14.76 0.90
CA ILE A 67 -9.98 14.11 1.98
C ILE A 67 -10.34 15.17 3.03
N PHE A 68 -11.64 15.32 3.31
CA PHE A 68 -12.16 16.15 4.41
C PHE A 68 -12.62 15.27 5.56
N ASN A 69 -12.30 15.67 6.79
CA ASN A 69 -12.68 14.94 7.99
C ASN A 69 -13.90 15.58 8.67
N GLU A 70 -15.08 14.96 8.50
CA GLU A 70 -16.32 15.37 9.18
C GLU A 70 -16.52 14.68 10.54
N THR A 71 -15.61 13.79 10.92
CA THR A 71 -15.70 13.08 12.18
C THR A 71 -15.30 13.96 13.37
N ALA A 72 -15.70 13.54 14.57
CA ALA A 72 -15.35 14.24 15.80
C ALA A 72 -13.88 14.04 16.23
N ASN A 73 -13.17 13.08 15.63
CA ASN A 73 -11.81 12.71 16.01
C ASN A 73 -10.83 13.05 14.89
N SER A 74 -9.57 13.24 15.24
CA SER A 74 -8.53 13.35 14.20
C SER A 74 -8.33 12.01 13.52
N ILE A 75 -8.02 12.02 12.23
CA ILE A 75 -7.70 10.84 11.44
C ILE A 75 -6.24 10.93 11.05
N SER A 76 -5.48 9.88 11.32
CA SER A 76 -4.09 9.76 10.90
C SER A 76 -4.01 8.96 9.60
N ALA A 77 -3.27 9.47 8.62
CA ALA A 77 -3.04 8.83 7.34
C ALA A 77 -1.55 8.46 7.21
N ASN A 78 -1.27 7.19 6.89
CA ASN A 78 0.07 6.66 6.66
C ASN A 78 1.08 7.03 7.77
N GLU A 79 0.60 7.15 9.02
CA GLU A 79 1.38 7.52 10.22
C GLU A 79 2.13 8.87 10.14
N LYS A 80 1.82 9.73 9.17
CA LYS A 80 2.57 10.98 8.91
C LYS A 80 1.70 12.23 8.83
N VAL A 81 0.46 12.08 8.36
CA VAL A 81 -0.47 13.20 8.20
C VAL A 81 -1.61 13.00 9.19
N THR A 82 -1.98 14.07 9.89
CA THR A 82 -3.16 14.08 10.75
C THR A 82 -4.14 15.11 10.21
N ILE A 83 -5.35 14.66 9.89
CA ILE A 83 -6.47 15.49 9.46
C ILE A 83 -7.38 15.70 10.67
N LYS A 84 -7.41 16.91 11.23
CA LYS A 84 -8.26 17.18 12.40
C LYS A 84 -9.73 17.29 12.00
N PRO A 85 -10.66 17.25 12.97
CA PRO A 85 -12.07 17.53 12.70
C PRO A 85 -12.27 18.84 11.94
N ASN A 86 -13.07 18.80 10.87
CA ASN A 86 -13.35 19.90 9.94
C ASN A 86 -12.12 20.47 9.23
N GLU A 87 -11.05 19.69 9.10
CA GLU A 87 -9.92 19.99 8.22
C GLU A 87 -9.90 19.05 7.02
N SER A 88 -9.24 19.50 5.95
CA SER A 88 -8.98 18.70 4.76
C SER A 88 -7.49 18.58 4.48
N TYR A 89 -7.10 17.52 3.80
CA TYR A 89 -5.76 17.37 3.24
C TYR A 89 -5.82 16.85 1.80
N VAL A 90 -4.90 17.31 0.95
CA VAL A 90 -4.73 16.79 -0.41
C VAL A 90 -3.49 15.91 -0.43
N PHE A 91 -3.71 14.62 -0.59
CA PHE A 91 -2.65 13.64 -0.80
C PHE A 91 -2.24 13.64 -2.27
N LYS A 92 -0.94 13.57 -2.51
CA LYS A 92 -0.38 13.31 -3.84
C LYS A 92 0.25 11.93 -3.81
N ILE A 93 -0.41 10.96 -4.41
CA ILE A 93 0.04 9.56 -4.40
C ILE A 93 0.21 9.05 -5.83
N PRO A 94 1.27 8.28 -6.12
CA PRO A 94 1.31 7.50 -7.35
C PRO A 94 0.25 6.40 -7.31
N ASP A 95 -0.26 6.00 -8.47
CA ASP A 95 -1.19 4.87 -8.62
C ASP A 95 -0.64 3.52 -8.17
N THR A 96 0.66 3.43 -7.88
CA THR A 96 1.30 2.25 -7.30
C THR A 96 1.27 2.23 -5.76
N MET A 97 0.59 3.18 -5.11
CA MET A 97 0.54 3.32 -3.66
C MET A 97 -0.90 3.58 -3.17
N GLY A 98 -1.11 3.34 -1.88
CA GLY A 98 -2.38 3.63 -1.20
C GLY A 98 -2.25 4.63 -0.04
N ILE A 99 -3.41 5.09 0.42
CA ILE A 99 -3.58 5.85 1.66
C ILE A 99 -4.33 4.94 2.63
N ALA A 100 -3.71 4.62 3.75
CA ALA A 100 -4.36 3.94 4.86
C ALA A 100 -4.64 4.94 5.99
N LEU A 101 -5.91 5.01 6.38
CA LEU A 101 -6.37 5.81 7.51
C LEU A 101 -6.44 4.93 8.77
N ASP A 102 -6.12 5.50 9.93
CA ASP A 102 -6.11 4.79 11.22
C ASP A 102 -7.50 4.30 11.70
N ASN A 103 -8.56 4.78 11.06
CA ASN A 103 -9.94 4.32 11.28
C ASN A 103 -10.31 3.06 10.45
N GLY A 104 -9.41 2.59 9.59
CA GLY A 104 -9.53 1.37 8.78
C GLY A 104 -9.90 1.60 7.31
N ILE A 105 -10.14 2.85 6.89
CA ILE A 105 -10.43 3.20 5.50
C ILE A 105 -9.14 3.15 4.69
N GLN A 106 -9.21 2.61 3.46
CA GLN A 106 -8.09 2.60 2.53
C GLN A 106 -8.50 3.09 1.16
N PHE A 107 -7.65 3.91 0.56
CA PHE A 107 -7.75 4.36 -0.83
C PHE A 107 -6.57 3.80 -1.61
N PHE A 108 -6.80 3.13 -2.72
CA PHE A 108 -5.73 2.56 -3.56
C PHE A 108 -6.22 2.42 -4.99
N PHE A 109 -5.30 2.31 -5.94
CA PHE A 109 -5.68 2.04 -7.32
C PHE A 109 -5.66 0.53 -7.55
N GLY A 110 -6.81 -0.04 -7.85
CA GLY A 110 -6.92 -1.45 -8.21
C GLY A 110 -6.54 -1.69 -9.67
N GLU A 111 -6.24 -2.95 -10.00
CA GLU A 111 -5.77 -3.35 -11.33
C GLU A 111 -6.82 -3.22 -12.44
N THR A 112 -8.09 -3.00 -12.10
CA THR A 112 -9.19 -2.96 -13.08
C THR A 112 -10.08 -1.73 -12.94
N GLU A 113 -10.30 -1.18 -11.74
CA GLU A 113 -11.37 -0.20 -11.52
C GLU A 113 -10.88 1.21 -11.16
N GLY A 114 -9.58 1.50 -11.33
CA GLY A 114 -9.03 2.80 -10.99
C GLY A 114 -8.99 3.01 -9.47
N LEU A 115 -9.36 4.20 -8.97
CA LEU A 115 -9.33 4.47 -7.53
C LEU A 115 -10.45 3.69 -6.81
N GLU A 116 -10.04 2.74 -5.98
CA GLU A 116 -10.88 1.91 -5.13
C GLU A 116 -10.81 2.35 -3.67
N VAL A 117 -11.87 2.05 -2.92
CA VAL A 117 -12.01 2.39 -1.50
C VAL A 117 -12.45 1.17 -0.71
N ILE A 118 -11.65 0.78 0.29
CA ILE A 118 -12.09 -0.17 1.33
C ILE A 118 -12.65 0.63 2.49
N ASP A 119 -13.93 0.43 2.76
CA ASP A 119 -14.65 1.07 3.84
C ASP A 119 -15.76 0.17 4.41
N ASN A 120 -15.37 -0.69 5.35
CA ASN A 120 -16.29 -1.66 5.96
C ASN A 120 -17.32 -1.01 6.90
N LYS A 121 -17.22 0.30 7.15
CA LYS A 121 -18.07 1.01 8.12
C LYS A 121 -18.99 2.03 7.44
N ILE A 122 -18.93 2.16 6.11
CA ILE A 122 -19.78 3.10 5.35
C ILE A 122 -19.60 4.51 5.91
N GLN A 123 -18.37 5.00 5.84
CA GLN A 123 -17.87 6.28 6.33
C GLN A 123 -17.38 7.20 5.21
N VAL A 124 -17.17 6.73 3.98
CA VAL A 124 -16.68 7.55 2.88
C VAL A 124 -17.84 8.01 2.01
N ALA A 125 -17.93 9.30 1.73
CA ALA A 125 -18.82 9.84 0.70
C ALA A 125 -18.03 10.59 -0.37
N GLY A 126 -18.39 10.38 -1.63
CA GLY A 126 -17.84 11.14 -2.76
C GLY A 126 -18.33 12.58 -2.74
N LEU A 127 -17.42 13.54 -2.88
CA LEU A 127 -17.76 14.95 -2.99
C LEU A 127 -17.97 15.35 -4.45
N GLY A 128 -19.08 16.03 -4.72
CA GLY A 128 -19.42 16.53 -6.04
C GLY A 128 -20.32 17.77 -5.97
N GLY A 129 -20.54 18.40 -7.13
CA GLY A 129 -21.43 19.55 -7.27
C GLY A 129 -21.08 20.69 -6.31
N GLU A 130 -22.10 21.23 -5.63
CA GLU A 130 -21.94 22.38 -4.72
C GLU A 130 -20.99 22.12 -3.54
N TRP A 131 -20.74 20.87 -3.16
CA TRP A 131 -19.85 20.54 -2.05
C TRP A 131 -18.38 20.80 -2.37
N LEU A 132 -18.00 20.71 -3.65
CA LEU A 132 -16.66 21.06 -4.10
C LEU A 132 -16.34 22.54 -3.83
N ASP A 133 -17.30 23.42 -4.10
CA ASP A 133 -17.18 24.85 -3.85
C ASP A 133 -17.25 25.18 -2.34
N LYS A 134 -18.24 24.60 -1.63
CA LYS A 134 -18.43 24.84 -0.19
C LYS A 134 -17.19 24.49 0.64
N LEU A 135 -16.51 23.40 0.29
CA LEU A 135 -15.31 22.92 0.99
C LEU A 135 -14.01 23.45 0.38
N ASN A 136 -14.09 24.35 -0.60
CA ASN A 136 -12.94 24.90 -1.33
C ASN A 136 -11.98 23.80 -1.86
N VAL A 137 -12.56 22.74 -2.43
CA VAL A 137 -11.79 21.64 -3.02
C VAL A 137 -10.93 22.20 -4.16
N PRO A 138 -9.59 21.99 -4.15
CA PRO A 138 -8.74 22.48 -5.22
C PRO A 138 -9.13 21.87 -6.56
N LYS A 139 -9.19 22.70 -7.61
CA LYS A 139 -9.48 22.24 -8.99
C LYS A 139 -8.48 21.21 -9.53
N SER A 140 -7.32 21.09 -8.90
CA SER A 140 -6.30 20.10 -9.23
C SER A 140 -6.49 18.76 -8.51
N ALA A 141 -7.50 18.61 -7.66
CA ALA A 141 -7.86 17.33 -7.07
C ALA A 141 -8.52 16.46 -8.13
N ASP A 142 -8.00 15.25 -8.33
CA ASP A 142 -8.55 14.25 -9.24
C ASP A 142 -9.75 13.55 -8.61
N TRP A 143 -9.73 13.37 -7.28
CA TRP A 143 -10.84 12.87 -6.48
C TRP A 143 -11.01 13.67 -5.19
N ALA A 144 -12.24 13.69 -4.67
CA ALA A 144 -12.59 14.38 -3.44
C ALA A 144 -13.58 13.56 -2.61
N PHE A 145 -13.29 13.40 -1.32
CA PHE A 145 -14.09 12.61 -0.39
C PHE A 145 -14.27 13.31 0.95
N SER A 146 -15.40 13.03 1.60
CA SER A 146 -15.60 13.26 3.02
C SER A 146 -15.50 11.94 3.78
N VAL A 147 -14.88 11.98 4.96
CA VAL A 147 -14.92 10.89 5.94
C VAL A 147 -15.89 11.28 7.06
N LEU A 148 -16.98 10.53 7.15
CA LEU A 148 -18.11 10.71 8.05
C LEU A 148 -18.10 9.67 9.18
N LYS A 149 -19.13 9.72 10.03
CA LYS A 149 -19.33 8.70 11.06
C LYS A 149 -19.74 7.37 10.42
N PRO A 150 -19.54 6.23 11.13
CA PRO A 150 -20.00 4.93 10.65
C PRO A 150 -21.48 4.93 10.27
N GLY A 151 -21.78 4.47 9.05
CA GLY A 151 -23.13 4.39 8.49
C GLY A 151 -23.65 5.65 7.80
N GLU A 152 -22.85 6.73 7.74
CA GLU A 152 -23.26 8.01 7.12
C GLU A 152 -22.60 8.25 5.74
N GLY A 153 -21.71 7.36 5.30
CA GLY A 153 -21.08 7.39 3.98
C GLY A 153 -22.00 6.89 2.86
N ASP A 154 -21.44 6.86 1.65
CA ASP A 154 -22.12 6.29 0.49
C ASP A 154 -22.18 4.76 0.64
N PRO A 155 -23.37 4.15 0.48
CA PRO A 155 -23.50 2.70 0.57
C PRO A 155 -22.73 2.04 -0.57
N ILE A 156 -22.02 0.95 -0.25
CA ILE A 156 -21.41 0.11 -1.27
C ILE A 156 -22.56 -0.48 -2.11
N PRO A 157 -22.56 -0.33 -3.45
CA PRO A 157 -23.57 -0.95 -4.29
C PRO A 157 -23.64 -2.45 -4.02
N GLU A 158 -24.85 -2.98 -3.84
CA GLU A 158 -25.10 -4.43 -3.70
C GLU A 158 -24.69 -5.22 -4.96
#